data_AF-X1E5X3-F1
#
_entry.id   AF-X1E5X3-F1
#
_cell.length_a   1.000
_cell.length_b   1.000
_cell.length_c   1.000
_cell.angle_alpha   90.00
_cell.angle_beta   90.00
_cell.angle_gamma   90.00
#
_symmetry.space_group_name_H-M   'P 1'
#
loop_
_entity.id
_entity.type
_entity.pdbx_description
1 polymer ?
#
loop_
_entity_poly.entity_id
_entity_poly.type
_entity_poly.pdbx_seq_one_letter_code
_entity_poly.pdbx_strand_id
1 'polypeptide(L)'
;MDLTGTDLNAVNLALNILSTTLSDMGAKIETVEIKYEGGEDFVTPNLNQTKWEIEIDYINSYLGLNLTKSEMIKCFQKVRLDAKESKKQGHLDVYIPAFRGDIMHPVDLTEEVGIGYGYFNLPKTIREGCVGKYHPIQTFSNKTRTIMIGAGYLEVLNFILTSSEKHFDFMRQEYEESDLIQIANPVSREYNTTRIAVL
;
A
#
# COMPACT_ATOMS: atom_id res chain seq x y z
N MET A 1 -2.87 12.96 28.70
CA MET A 1 -2.97 13.36 27.28
C MET A 1 -4.44 13.34 26.93
N ASP A 2 -4.86 14.23 26.03
CA ASP A 2 -6.22 14.27 25.52
C ASP A 2 -6.17 14.30 23.98
N LEU A 3 -6.93 13.42 23.34
CA LEU A 3 -6.99 13.26 21.88
C LEU A 3 -8.45 13.20 21.45
N THR A 4 -8.82 14.03 20.48
CA THR A 4 -10.18 14.10 19.93
C THR A 4 -10.14 13.93 18.41
N GLY A 5 -11.19 13.36 17.83
CA GLY A 5 -11.29 13.10 16.40
C GLY A 5 -12.63 12.50 16.02
N THR A 6 -12.89 12.39 14.71
CA THR A 6 -14.15 11.85 14.17
C THR A 6 -14.16 10.33 14.03
N ASP A 7 -12.99 9.68 14.16
CA ASP A 7 -12.83 8.22 14.11
C ASP A 7 -12.20 7.73 15.41
N LEU A 8 -12.99 6.98 16.19
CA LEU A 8 -12.58 6.45 17.48
C LEU A 8 -11.42 5.45 17.38
N ASN A 9 -11.35 4.65 16.31
CA ASN A 9 -10.28 3.66 16.15
C ASN A 9 -8.95 4.35 15.84
N ALA A 10 -8.97 5.36 14.96
CA ALA A 10 -7.80 6.16 14.65
C ALA A 10 -7.29 6.93 15.88
N VAL A 11 -8.20 7.51 16.66
CA VAL A 11 -7.87 8.22 17.92
C VAL A 11 -7.25 7.27 18.94
N ASN A 12 -7.83 6.09 19.15
CA ASN A 12 -7.30 5.11 20.09
C ASN A 12 -5.92 4.58 19.66
N LEU A 13 -5.72 4.32 18.36
CA LEU A 13 -4.42 3.92 17.82
C LEU A 13 -3.36 5.01 18.06
N ALA A 14 -3.69 6.26 17.74
CA ALA A 14 -2.80 7.40 17.99
C ALA A 14 -2.46 7.55 19.48
N LEU A 15 -3.45 7.38 20.36
CA LEU A 15 -3.25 7.40 21.80
C LEU A 15 -2.30 6.28 22.26
N ASN A 16 -2.47 5.06 21.75
CA ASN A 16 -1.60 3.93 22.08
C ASN A 16 -0.15 4.17 21.62
N ILE A 17 0.04 4.69 20.39
CA ILE A 17 1.36 5.04 19.85
C ILE A 17 2.03 6.11 20.72
N LEU A 18 1.33 7.20 21.04
CA LEU A 18 1.90 8.29 21.85
C LEU A 18 2.19 7.84 23.28
N SER A 19 1.29 7.06 23.89
CA SER A 19 1.46 6.58 25.26
C SER A 19 2.68 5.68 25.39
N THR A 20 2.85 4.73 24.46
CA THR A 20 4.00 3.82 24.45
C THR A 20 5.30 4.56 24.13
N THR A 21 5.29 5.50 23.19
CA THR A 21 6.45 6.34 22.87
C THR A 21 6.90 7.18 24.08
N LEU A 22 5.97 7.81 24.80
CA LEU A 22 6.31 8.56 26.01
C LEU A 22 6.82 7.65 27.13
N SER A 23 6.29 6.43 27.23
CA SER A 23 6.78 5.45 28.19
C SER A 23 8.22 5.06 27.90
N ASP A 24 8.60 4.89 26.63
CA ASP A 24 9.98 4.64 26.22
C ASP A 24 10.92 5.80 26.59
N MET A 25 10.38 7.03 26.69
CA MET A 25 11.11 8.22 27.14
C MET A 25 11.15 8.36 28.68
N GLY A 26 10.60 7.40 29.43
CA GLY A 26 10.61 7.38 30.90
C GLY A 26 9.35 7.93 31.56
N ALA A 27 8.30 8.24 30.81
CA ALA A 27 7.01 8.60 31.39
C ALA A 27 6.31 7.36 31.99
N LYS A 28 5.46 7.58 33.00
CA LYS A 28 4.58 6.55 33.54
C LYS A 28 3.21 6.64 32.86
N ILE A 29 2.73 5.53 32.30
CA ILE A 29 1.37 5.44 31.75
C ILE A 29 0.40 5.19 32.90
N GLU A 30 -0.65 6.00 32.99
CA GLU A 30 -1.80 5.81 33.87
C GLU A 30 -3.06 5.71 33.00
N THR A 31 -4.08 5.00 33.48
CA THR A 31 -5.33 4.80 32.75
C THR A 31 -6.43 5.74 33.21
N VAL A 32 -7.32 6.12 32.31
CA VAL A 32 -8.49 6.97 32.57
C VAL A 32 -9.76 6.27 32.09
N GLU A 33 -10.81 6.29 32.92
CA GLU A 33 -12.17 5.87 32.56
C GLU A 33 -12.84 7.00 31.78
N ILE A 34 -13.30 6.70 30.56
CA ILE A 34 -14.02 7.62 29.69
C ILE A 34 -15.50 7.26 29.75
N LYS A 35 -16.33 8.28 30.02
CA LYS A 35 -17.80 8.14 30.09
C LYS A 35 -18.46 8.88 28.95
N TYR A 36 -19.10 8.14 28.05
CA TYR A 36 -19.82 8.71 26.92
C TYR A 36 -21.33 8.73 27.19
N GLU A 37 -21.96 9.88 26.98
CA GLU A 37 -23.42 9.98 27.09
C GLU A 37 -24.08 9.14 25.99
N GLY A 38 -24.79 8.08 26.38
CA GLY A 38 -25.44 7.15 25.45
C GLY A 38 -24.51 6.10 24.82
N GLY A 39 -23.27 5.97 25.29
CA GLY A 39 -22.30 4.97 24.85
C GLY A 39 -21.90 3.99 25.97
N GLU A 40 -21.01 3.07 25.65
CA GLU A 40 -20.35 2.24 26.67
C GLU A 40 -19.19 3.01 27.30
N ASP A 41 -19.04 2.87 28.62
CA ASP A 41 -17.87 3.36 29.35
C ASP A 41 -16.66 2.47 29.01
N PHE A 42 -15.49 3.06 28.80
CA PHE A 42 -14.27 2.32 28.53
C PHE A 42 -13.02 2.98 29.11
N VAL A 43 -11.97 2.18 29.29
CA VAL A 43 -10.71 2.62 29.90
C VAL A 43 -9.64 2.80 28.83
N THR A 44 -8.92 3.91 28.88
CA THR A 44 -7.83 4.22 27.93
C THR A 44 -6.53 4.60 28.66
N PRO A 45 -5.35 4.41 28.04
CA PRO A 45 -5.13 3.66 26.80
C PRO A 45 -5.34 2.15 27.00
N ASN A 46 -5.93 1.48 26.01
CA ASN A 46 -6.02 0.02 25.99
C ASN A 46 -4.79 -0.54 25.26
N LEU A 47 -3.82 -1.05 26.04
CA LEU A 47 -2.56 -1.58 25.53
C LEU A 47 -2.53 -3.10 25.41
N ASN A 48 -3.70 -3.75 25.41
CA ASN A 48 -3.77 -5.20 25.23
C ASN A 48 -3.26 -5.62 23.85
N GLN A 49 -2.47 -6.68 23.82
CA GLN A 49 -1.99 -7.26 22.57
C GLN A 49 -3.11 -7.98 21.84
N THR A 50 -3.13 -7.87 20.51
CA THR A 50 -4.03 -8.65 19.66
C THR A 50 -3.35 -9.95 19.26
N LYS A 51 -3.99 -11.09 19.51
CA LYS A 51 -3.45 -12.41 19.15
C LYS A 51 -3.92 -12.83 17.76
N TRP A 52 -2.97 -13.27 16.94
CA TRP A 52 -3.19 -13.97 15.68
C TRP A 52 -2.69 -15.40 15.75
N GLU A 53 -3.42 -16.36 15.18
CA GLU A 53 -2.96 -17.73 14.99
C GLU A 53 -2.68 -17.95 13.50
N ILE A 54 -1.41 -18.23 13.14
CA ILE A 54 -0.94 -18.30 11.75
C ILE A 54 -0.31 -19.66 11.45
N GLU A 55 -0.56 -20.18 10.24
CA GLU A 55 0.02 -21.42 9.75
C GLU A 55 1.44 -21.19 9.21
N ILE A 56 2.36 -22.07 9.59
CA ILE A 56 3.78 -21.96 9.21
C ILE A 56 3.97 -22.24 7.72
N ASP A 57 3.25 -23.24 7.21
CA ASP A 57 3.34 -23.65 5.80
C ASP A 57 2.80 -22.55 4.87
N TYR A 58 1.79 -21.79 5.31
CA TYR A 58 1.32 -20.60 4.61
C TYR A 58 2.44 -19.59 4.39
N ILE A 59 3.14 -19.18 5.46
CA ILE A 59 4.24 -18.21 5.39
C ILE A 59 5.39 -18.75 4.52
N ASN A 60 5.80 -20.01 4.74
CA ASN A 60 6.88 -20.64 3.98
C ASN A 60 6.56 -20.71 2.48
N SER A 61 5.33 -21.08 2.11
CA SER A 61 4.89 -21.12 0.71
C SER A 61 4.92 -19.76 0.03
N TYR A 62 4.54 -18.70 0.75
CA TYR A 62 4.54 -17.33 0.22
C TYR A 62 5.95 -16.79 0.02
N LEU A 63 6.84 -17.04 0.98
CA LEU A 63 8.23 -16.56 0.94
C LEU A 63 9.17 -17.45 0.12
N GLY A 64 8.73 -18.66 -0.26
CA GLY A 64 9.58 -19.65 -0.91
C GLY A 64 10.70 -20.16 0.01
N LEU A 65 10.41 -20.26 1.31
CA LEU A 65 11.33 -20.70 2.35
C LEU A 65 10.86 -22.03 2.97
N ASN A 66 11.71 -22.61 3.82
CA ASN A 66 11.36 -23.78 4.63
C ASN A 66 11.83 -23.58 6.08
N LEU A 67 11.37 -22.49 6.69
CA LEU A 67 11.73 -22.14 8.07
C LEU A 67 11.03 -23.06 9.06
N THR A 68 11.77 -23.51 10.06
CA THR A 68 11.21 -24.20 11.23
C THR A 68 10.46 -23.23 12.14
N LYS A 69 9.60 -23.77 13.03
CA LYS A 69 8.92 -23.02 14.10
C LYS A 69 9.86 -22.05 14.84
N SER A 70 11.01 -22.57 15.29
CA SER A 70 11.96 -21.79 16.09
C SER A 70 12.60 -20.65 15.28
N GLU A 71 12.91 -20.89 14.01
CA GLU A 71 13.47 -19.85 13.13
C GLU A 71 12.44 -18.77 12.83
N MET A 72 11.19 -19.14 12.58
CA MET A 72 10.11 -18.19 12.34
C MET A 72 9.80 -17.34 13.57
N ILE A 73 9.80 -17.93 14.78
CA ILE A 73 9.69 -17.18 16.03
C ILE A 73 10.84 -16.17 16.18
N LYS A 74 12.08 -16.56 15.85
CA LYS A 74 13.23 -15.63 15.85
C LYS A 74 13.07 -14.50 14.84
N CYS A 75 12.42 -14.76 13.69
CA CYS A 75 12.13 -13.71 12.70
C CYS A 75 11.15 -12.68 13.28
N PHE A 76 10.03 -13.13 13.88
CA PHE A 76 9.09 -12.23 14.56
C PHE A 76 9.75 -11.42 15.69
N GLN A 77 10.61 -12.04 16.49
CA GLN A 77 11.31 -11.35 17.58
C GLN A 77 12.24 -10.23 17.07
N LYS A 78 12.91 -10.42 15.93
CA LYS A 78 13.75 -9.38 15.32
C LYS A 78 12.96 -8.14 14.92
N VAL A 79 11.68 -8.30 14.59
CA VAL A 79 10.76 -7.21 14.23
C VAL A 79 9.87 -6.78 15.40
N ARG A 80 10.27 -7.14 16.64
CA ARG A 80 9.59 -6.77 17.89
C ARG A 80 8.16 -7.31 18.02
N LEU A 81 7.90 -8.47 17.41
CA LEU A 81 6.67 -9.22 17.60
C LEU A 81 6.96 -10.46 18.46
N ASP A 82 6.16 -10.65 19.50
CA ASP A 82 6.22 -11.86 20.31
C ASP A 82 5.48 -12.99 19.57
N ALA A 83 6.11 -14.15 19.49
CA ALA A 83 5.52 -15.35 18.89
C ALA A 83 5.80 -16.58 19.76
N LYS A 84 4.82 -17.48 19.86
CA LYS A 84 4.90 -18.73 20.62
C LYS A 84 4.28 -19.86 19.81
N GLU A 85 4.60 -21.10 20.19
CA GLU A 85 3.92 -22.25 19.61
C GLU A 85 2.43 -22.23 19.97
N SER A 86 1.57 -22.37 18.96
CA SER A 86 0.14 -22.56 19.20
C SER A 86 -0.12 -23.97 19.71
N LYS A 87 -1.26 -24.14 20.41
CA LYS A 87 -1.82 -25.45 20.72
C LYS A 87 -2.21 -26.23 19.45
N LYS A 88 -2.49 -25.52 18.35
CA LYS A 88 -2.81 -26.12 17.05
C LYS A 88 -1.53 -26.52 16.34
N GLN A 89 -1.48 -27.77 15.89
CA GLN A 89 -0.31 -28.30 15.17
C GLN A 89 -0.05 -27.50 13.89
N GLY A 90 1.22 -27.22 13.60
CA GLY A 90 1.63 -26.44 12.42
C GLY A 90 1.39 -24.93 12.51
N HIS A 91 0.92 -24.41 13.65
CA HIS A 91 0.60 -22.99 13.82
C HIS A 91 1.46 -22.30 14.88
N LEU A 92 1.55 -20.97 14.78
CA LEU A 92 2.15 -20.07 15.77
C LEU A 92 1.10 -19.06 16.26
N ASP A 93 1.17 -18.76 17.55
CA ASP A 93 0.45 -17.64 18.16
C ASP A 93 1.36 -16.40 18.12
N VAL A 94 0.97 -15.37 17.38
CA VAL A 94 1.70 -14.09 17.27
C VAL A 94 0.92 -13.00 18.00
N TYR A 95 1.61 -12.21 18.82
CA TYR A 95 1.02 -11.19 19.67
C TYR A 95 1.41 -9.81 19.15
N ILE A 96 0.42 -9.09 18.64
CA ILE A 96 0.59 -7.79 18.01
C ILE A 96 0.44 -6.70 19.08
N PRO A 97 1.47 -5.87 19.30
CA PRO A 97 1.39 -4.75 20.23
C PRO A 97 0.29 -3.76 19.83
N ALA A 98 -0.36 -3.14 20.82
CA ALA A 98 -1.49 -2.23 20.60
C ALA A 98 -1.16 -0.94 19.82
N PHE A 99 0.13 -0.65 19.60
CA PHE A 99 0.60 0.46 18.77
C PHE A 99 0.76 0.08 17.28
N ARG A 100 0.66 -1.21 16.92
CA ARG A 100 0.68 -1.71 15.54
C ARG A 100 -0.76 -1.84 15.03
N GLY A 101 -1.23 -0.84 14.31
CA GLY A 101 -2.56 -0.84 13.66
C GLY A 101 -2.55 -1.29 12.21
N ASP A 102 -1.39 -1.65 11.68
CA ASP A 102 -1.13 -2.00 10.28
C ASP A 102 -1.33 -3.48 9.95
N ILE A 103 -1.41 -4.37 10.96
CA ILE A 103 -1.58 -5.81 10.75
C ILE A 103 -3.07 -6.15 10.68
N MET A 104 -3.54 -6.46 9.48
CA MET A 104 -4.96 -6.72 9.17
C MET A 104 -5.19 -8.09 8.52
N HIS A 105 -4.13 -8.71 8.00
CA HIS A 105 -4.21 -9.95 7.24
C HIS A 105 -2.99 -10.86 7.52
N PRO A 106 -3.12 -12.20 7.39
CA PRO A 106 -1.99 -13.15 7.43
C PRO A 106 -0.78 -12.80 6.55
N VAL A 107 -0.99 -12.05 5.46
CA VAL A 107 0.07 -11.59 4.56
C VAL A 107 0.98 -10.57 5.24
N ASP A 108 0.44 -9.73 6.12
CA ASP A 108 1.25 -8.74 6.86
C ASP A 108 2.22 -9.46 7.80
N LEU A 109 1.78 -10.55 8.44
CA LEU A 109 2.67 -11.41 9.24
C LEU A 109 3.74 -12.12 8.38
N THR A 110 3.41 -12.42 7.13
CA THR A 110 4.35 -12.99 6.17
C THR A 110 5.42 -11.98 5.80
N GLU A 111 5.06 -10.70 5.63
CA GLU A 111 6.00 -9.59 5.44
C GLU A 111 6.95 -9.46 6.64
N GLU A 112 6.41 -9.47 7.87
CA GLU A 112 7.19 -9.40 9.11
C GLU A 112 8.23 -10.54 9.21
N VAL A 113 7.87 -11.76 8.83
CA VAL A 113 8.82 -12.88 8.74
C VAL A 113 9.86 -12.62 7.64
N GLY A 114 9.46 -12.11 6.49
CA GLY A 114 10.36 -11.74 5.40
C GLY A 114 11.39 -10.68 5.82
N ILE A 115 10.98 -9.66 6.57
CA ILE A 115 11.87 -8.62 7.13
C ILE A 115 12.80 -9.23 8.18
N GLY A 116 12.25 -10.02 9.13
CA GLY A 116 13.04 -10.67 10.19
C GLY A 116 14.06 -11.69 9.65
N TYR A 117 13.73 -12.36 8.54
CA TYR A 117 14.64 -13.23 7.80
C TYR A 117 15.69 -12.41 7.02
N GLY A 118 15.27 -11.27 6.47
CA GLY A 118 16.07 -10.35 5.68
C GLY A 118 15.95 -10.63 4.19
N TYR A 119 15.38 -9.67 3.45
CA TYR A 119 15.11 -9.83 2.02
C TYR A 119 16.33 -10.17 1.15
N PHE A 120 17.53 -9.72 1.55
CA PHE A 120 18.76 -10.06 0.83
C PHE A 120 19.13 -11.56 0.92
N ASN A 121 18.58 -12.28 1.89
CA ASN A 121 18.80 -13.71 2.08
C ASN A 121 17.76 -14.57 1.35
N LEU A 122 16.72 -13.96 0.76
CA LEU A 122 15.70 -14.71 0.04
C LEU A 122 16.30 -15.36 -1.22
N PRO A 123 15.93 -16.62 -1.51
CA PRO A 123 16.41 -17.30 -2.70
C PRO A 123 15.92 -16.58 -3.95
N LYS A 124 16.83 -16.32 -4.89
CA LYS A 124 16.48 -15.78 -6.20
C LYS A 124 15.91 -16.90 -7.07
N THR A 125 14.62 -16.84 -7.37
CA THR A 125 13.95 -17.81 -8.24
C THR A 125 13.57 -17.16 -9.57
N ILE A 126 13.74 -17.88 -10.68
CA ILE A 126 13.16 -17.51 -11.97
C ILE A 126 11.92 -18.36 -12.17
N ARG A 127 10.78 -17.71 -12.42
CA ARG A 127 9.56 -18.42 -12.81
C ARG A 127 9.70 -18.91 -14.25
N GLU A 128 9.19 -20.09 -14.56
CA GLU A 128 9.04 -20.53 -15.94
C GLU A 128 8.24 -19.48 -16.72
N GLY A 129 8.83 -18.98 -17.81
CA GLY A 129 8.25 -17.91 -18.61
C GLY A 129 7.13 -18.42 -19.52
N CYS A 130 6.13 -17.58 -19.76
CA CYS A 130 5.17 -17.79 -20.83
C CYS A 130 5.64 -17.09 -22.12
N VAL A 131 5.23 -17.59 -23.28
CA VAL A 131 5.45 -16.89 -24.55
C VAL A 131 4.51 -15.69 -24.63
N GLY A 132 5.06 -14.48 -24.55
CA GLY A 132 4.33 -13.23 -24.77
C GLY A 132 4.18 -12.91 -26.25
N LYS A 133 3.08 -12.24 -26.62
CA LYS A 133 2.88 -11.66 -27.96
C LYS A 133 2.49 -10.19 -27.85
N TYR A 134 2.90 -9.38 -28.82
CA TYR A 134 2.43 -8.00 -28.91
C TYR A 134 0.91 -7.94 -29.12
N HIS A 135 0.26 -6.95 -28.50
CA HIS A 135 -1.11 -6.61 -28.87
C HIS A 135 -1.16 -6.22 -30.36
N PRO A 136 -2.21 -6.58 -31.12
CA PRO A 136 -2.29 -6.26 -32.55
C PRO A 136 -2.05 -4.78 -32.87
N ILE A 137 -2.57 -3.88 -32.04
CA ILE A 137 -2.36 -2.43 -32.21
C ILE A 137 -0.88 -2.04 -32.11
N GLN A 138 -0.12 -2.65 -31.20
CA GLN A 138 1.31 -2.37 -31.05
C GLN A 138 2.08 -2.86 -32.27
N THR A 139 1.72 -4.04 -32.78
CA THR A 139 2.33 -4.60 -33.99
C THR A 139 2.10 -3.68 -35.19
N PHE A 140 0.88 -3.17 -35.34
CA PHE A 140 0.54 -2.19 -36.39
C PHE A 140 1.30 -0.87 -36.19
N SER A 141 1.22 -0.26 -35.00
CA SER A 141 1.88 1.02 -34.70
C SER A 141 3.39 0.96 -34.89
N ASN A 142 4.05 -0.15 -34.53
CA ASN A 142 5.47 -0.33 -34.75
C ASN A 142 5.82 -0.36 -36.25
N LYS A 143 5.03 -1.06 -37.07
CA LYS A 143 5.23 -1.06 -38.52
C LYS A 143 5.05 0.34 -39.11
N THR A 144 3.99 1.05 -38.72
CA THR A 144 3.74 2.42 -39.17
C THR A 144 4.89 3.35 -38.79
N ARG A 145 5.39 3.28 -37.55
CA ARG A 145 6.56 4.05 -37.10
C ARG A 145 7.79 3.80 -37.97
N THR A 146 8.13 2.53 -38.22
CA THR A 146 9.28 2.18 -39.08
C THR A 146 9.14 2.75 -40.48
N ILE A 147 7.93 2.69 -41.07
CA ILE A 147 7.65 3.27 -42.39
C ILE A 147 7.81 4.79 -42.38
N MET A 148 7.26 5.48 -41.38
CA MET A 148 7.35 6.95 -41.26
C MET A 148 8.80 7.43 -41.09
N ILE A 149 9.60 6.72 -40.30
CA ILE A 149 11.04 7.00 -40.16
C ILE A 149 11.74 6.80 -41.51
N GLY A 150 11.44 5.71 -42.23
CA GLY A 150 11.99 5.45 -43.57
C GLY A 150 11.59 6.51 -44.61
N ALA A 151 10.46 7.17 -44.41
CA ALA A 151 9.99 8.30 -45.22
C ALA A 151 10.61 9.66 -44.80
N GLY A 152 11.49 9.68 -43.80
CA GLY A 152 12.20 10.89 -43.35
C GLY A 152 11.49 11.70 -42.27
N TYR A 153 10.40 11.19 -41.68
CA TYR A 153 9.74 11.85 -40.55
C TYR A 153 10.49 11.62 -39.23
N LEU A 154 10.44 12.61 -38.35
CA LEU A 154 10.90 12.51 -36.97
C LEU A 154 9.71 12.27 -36.04
N GLU A 155 9.74 11.19 -35.27
CA GLU A 155 8.72 10.93 -34.25
C GLU A 155 8.94 11.84 -33.03
N VAL A 156 7.84 12.38 -32.49
CA VAL A 156 7.83 13.22 -31.29
C VAL A 156 6.86 12.65 -30.25
N LEU A 157 7.17 12.85 -28.97
CA LEU A 157 6.31 12.45 -27.86
C LEU A 157 5.60 13.69 -27.30
N ASN A 158 4.35 13.85 -27.71
CA ASN A 158 3.50 14.95 -27.25
C ASN A 158 2.72 14.55 -25.98
N PHE A 159 2.42 15.53 -25.13
CA PHE A 159 1.63 15.35 -23.93
C PHE A 159 0.22 14.85 -24.26
N ILE A 160 -0.34 14.05 -23.34
CA ILE A 160 -1.76 13.63 -23.39
C ILE A 160 -2.65 14.74 -22.84
N LEU A 161 -2.15 15.50 -21.86
CA LEU A 161 -2.86 16.64 -21.30
C LEU A 161 -2.51 17.91 -22.06
N THR A 162 -3.49 18.79 -22.19
CA THR A 162 -3.45 20.04 -22.95
C THR A 162 -4.54 20.97 -22.45
N SER A 163 -4.78 22.09 -23.14
CA SER A 163 -5.87 23.00 -22.84
C SER A 163 -6.96 22.98 -23.93
N SER A 164 -8.22 23.14 -23.52
CA SER A 164 -9.33 23.35 -24.46
C SER A 164 -9.04 24.53 -25.40
N GLU A 165 -8.42 25.60 -24.88
CA GLU A 165 -7.98 26.76 -25.67
C GLU A 165 -7.02 26.36 -26.81
N LYS A 166 -6.00 25.55 -26.53
CA LYS A 166 -5.04 25.12 -27.56
C LYS A 166 -5.69 24.21 -28.60
N HIS A 167 -6.64 23.36 -28.20
CA HIS A 167 -7.29 22.44 -29.13
C HIS A 167 -8.39 23.07 -29.97
N PHE A 168 -9.14 24.03 -29.42
CA PHE A 168 -10.34 24.55 -30.07
C PHE A 168 -10.21 26.02 -30.43
N ASP A 169 -9.88 26.89 -29.47
CA ASP A 169 -9.86 28.34 -29.70
C ASP A 169 -8.79 28.72 -30.74
N PHE A 170 -7.57 28.16 -30.62
CA PHE A 170 -6.48 28.44 -31.58
C PHE A 170 -6.78 27.86 -32.97
N MET A 171 -7.55 26.78 -33.02
CA MET A 171 -7.98 26.12 -34.26
C MET A 171 -9.27 26.73 -34.84
N ARG A 172 -9.87 27.71 -34.15
CA ARG A 172 -11.16 28.34 -34.50
C ARG A 172 -12.28 27.32 -34.67
N GLN A 173 -12.34 26.36 -33.76
CA GLN A 173 -13.37 25.33 -33.72
C GLN A 173 -14.31 25.58 -32.54
N GLU A 174 -15.60 25.47 -32.78
CA GLU A 174 -16.61 25.45 -31.71
C GLU A 174 -16.56 24.09 -31.00
N TYR A 175 -16.79 24.11 -29.69
CA TYR A 175 -16.83 22.91 -28.87
C TYR A 175 -17.78 23.10 -27.69
N GLU A 176 -18.33 21.99 -27.21
CA GLU A 176 -19.05 21.94 -25.94
C GLU A 176 -18.13 21.32 -24.89
N GLU A 177 -17.92 22.00 -23.77
CA GLU A 177 -17.09 21.48 -22.67
C GLU A 177 -17.59 20.13 -22.15
N SER A 178 -18.89 19.86 -22.26
CA SER A 178 -19.51 18.59 -21.84
C SER A 178 -19.03 17.38 -22.63
N ASP A 179 -18.53 17.59 -23.85
CA ASP A 179 -18.05 16.52 -24.73
C ASP A 179 -16.58 16.19 -24.48
N LEU A 180 -15.93 16.94 -23.58
CA LEU A 180 -14.51 16.81 -23.25
C LEU A 180 -14.30 16.23 -21.86
N ILE A 181 -13.19 15.51 -21.70
CA ILE A 181 -12.74 15.10 -20.37
C ILE A 181 -11.99 16.29 -19.75
N GLN A 182 -12.63 16.94 -18.77
CA GLN A 182 -12.04 18.06 -18.03
C GLN A 182 -11.40 17.59 -16.71
N ILE A 183 -10.24 18.16 -16.41
CA ILE A 183 -9.56 17.95 -15.14
C ILE A 183 -10.22 18.87 -14.10
N ALA A 184 -10.70 18.27 -13.01
CA ALA A 184 -11.46 19.01 -12.00
C ALA A 184 -10.67 20.15 -11.32
N ASN A 185 -9.38 19.91 -11.01
CA ASN A 185 -8.51 20.89 -10.35
C ASN A 185 -7.14 20.92 -11.06
N PRO A 186 -7.04 21.55 -12.25
CA PRO A 186 -5.81 21.55 -13.00
C PRO A 186 -4.79 22.48 -12.34
N VAL A 187 -3.56 21.98 -12.14
CA VAL A 187 -2.46 22.76 -11.55
C VAL A 187 -2.03 23.91 -12.46
N SER A 188 -2.21 23.76 -13.78
CA SER A 188 -1.97 24.79 -14.78
C SER A 188 -3.12 24.82 -15.78
N ARG A 189 -3.46 26.02 -16.26
CA ARG A 189 -4.45 26.20 -17.34
C ARG A 189 -4.04 25.52 -18.64
N GLU A 190 -2.74 25.24 -18.82
CA GLU A 190 -2.22 24.51 -19.98
C GLU A 190 -2.60 23.04 -20.02
N TYR A 191 -3.12 22.48 -18.91
CA TYR A 191 -3.44 21.07 -18.75
C TYR A 191 -4.83 20.90 -18.13
N ASN A 192 -5.85 21.54 -18.71
CA ASN A 192 -7.23 21.44 -18.22
C ASN A 192 -8.03 20.29 -18.87
N THR A 193 -7.58 19.74 -20.00
CA THR A 193 -8.28 18.66 -20.71
C THR A 193 -7.32 17.61 -21.28
N THR A 194 -7.85 16.45 -21.67
CA THR A 194 -7.12 15.44 -22.44
C THR A 194 -7.21 15.74 -23.93
N ARG A 195 -6.15 15.42 -24.68
CA ARG A 195 -6.16 15.58 -26.12
C ARG A 195 -7.15 14.66 -26.82
N ILE A 196 -7.83 15.20 -27.83
CA ILE A 196 -8.68 14.42 -28.76
C ILE A 196 -8.05 14.28 -30.15
N ALA A 197 -7.01 15.08 -30.41
CA ALA A 197 -6.23 15.08 -31.64
C ALA A 197 -4.73 15.23 -31.30
N VAL A 198 -3.87 14.89 -32.26
CA VAL A 198 -2.41 15.05 -32.11
C VAL A 198 -1.92 16.41 -32.62
N LEU A 199 -2.75 17.09 -33.42
CA LEU A 199 -2.50 18.43 -33.95
C LEU A 199 -2.80 19.51 -32.91
#